data_AF-A0A2D5I538-F1
#
_entry.id   AF-A0A2D5I538-F1
#
_cell.length_a   1.000
_cell.length_b   1.000
_cell.length_c   1.000
_cell.angle_alpha   90.00
_cell.angle_beta   90.00
_cell.angle_gamma   90.00
#
_symmetry.space_group_name_H-M   'P 1'
#
loop_
_entity.id
_entity.type
_entity.pdbx_description
1 polymer ?
#
loop_
_entity_poly.entity_id
_entity_poly.type
_entity_poly.pdbx_seq_one_letter_code
_entity_poly.pdbx_strand_id
1 'polypeptide(L)'
;MELEKTQTLETGFNNKKGFTLIELLITLVIIGIMSSMVFINFSTLSSVEARGKSFQKTFDYLAEESITTGNIIGWYANNDSESAYFISIDGLKMMDSLIEMPPSGFQDLLNYEKIFKSFDGNIYEIDDESNKQSPLIVFYPSGENSGGSLKIKRQDFVQIIHIGKNGVIEIEKAEY
;
A
#
# COMPACT_ATOMS: atom_id res chain seq x y z
N MET A 1 -69.09 32.71 -52.83
CA MET A 1 -68.46 31.60 -52.09
C MET A 1 -66.97 31.93 -52.06
N GLU A 2 -66.56 32.74 -51.07
CA GLU A 2 -65.15 33.05 -50.83
C GLU A 2 -64.57 31.97 -49.91
N LEU A 3 -63.39 31.46 -50.25
CA LEU A 3 -62.63 30.58 -49.36
C LEU A 3 -61.72 31.46 -48.50
N GLU A 4 -62.12 31.67 -47.25
CA GLU A 4 -61.19 32.12 -46.21
C GLU A 4 -60.12 31.04 -46.00
N LYS A 5 -58.86 31.40 -46.20
CA LYS A 5 -57.72 30.57 -45.81
C LYS A 5 -57.15 31.14 -44.52
N THR A 6 -57.41 30.49 -43.40
CA THR A 6 -56.79 30.80 -42.12
C THR A 6 -55.34 30.34 -42.16
N GLN A 7 -54.39 31.27 -42.19
CA GLN A 7 -52.97 30.97 -41.93
C GLN A 7 -52.80 30.73 -40.43
N THR A 8 -52.59 29.48 -40.03
CA THR A 8 -52.02 29.18 -38.71
C THR A 8 -50.50 29.29 -38.84
N LEU A 9 -49.94 30.39 -38.35
CA LEU A 9 -48.51 30.50 -38.08
C LEU A 9 -48.14 29.39 -37.09
N GLU A 10 -47.45 28.36 -37.57
CA GLU A 10 -46.80 27.38 -36.72
C GLU A 10 -45.64 28.06 -36.00
N THR A 11 -45.93 28.68 -34.85
CA THR A 11 -44.90 29.15 -33.93
C THR A 11 -44.29 27.93 -33.25
N GLY A 12 -43.11 27.55 -33.73
CA GLY A 12 -42.34 26.45 -33.14
C GLY A 12 -40.87 26.41 -33.51
N PHE A 13 -40.24 27.54 -33.88
CA PHE A 13 -38.80 27.58 -34.10
C PHE A 13 -38.05 27.78 -32.78
N ASN A 14 -37.87 26.69 -32.03
CA ASN A 14 -36.93 26.65 -30.91
C ASN A 14 -35.52 26.51 -31.45
N ASN A 15 -34.87 27.64 -31.75
CA ASN A 15 -33.49 27.70 -32.22
C ASN A 15 -32.45 27.44 -31.10
N LYS A 16 -32.79 26.61 -30.12
CA LYS A 16 -31.84 26.14 -29.12
C LYS A 16 -31.13 24.94 -29.71
N LYS A 17 -29.87 25.14 -30.13
CA LYS A 17 -28.97 24.05 -30.53
C LYS A 17 -28.85 23.06 -29.36
N GLY A 18 -29.61 21.97 -29.42
CA GLY A 18 -29.47 20.83 -28.53
C GLY A 18 -28.39 19.88 -29.03
N PHE A 19 -27.99 18.92 -28.19
CA PHE A 19 -27.08 17.86 -28.60
C PHE A 19 -27.72 16.97 -29.67
N THR A 20 -26.95 16.63 -30.69
CA THR A 20 -27.36 15.58 -31.63
C THR A 20 -27.25 14.19 -30.98
N LEU A 21 -28.02 13.20 -31.47
CA LEU A 21 -27.92 11.82 -30.98
C LEU A 21 -26.51 11.25 -31.12
N ILE A 22 -25.81 11.61 -32.22
CA ILE A 22 -24.45 11.15 -32.46
C ILE A 22 -23.44 11.80 -31.51
N GLU A 23 -23.59 13.08 -31.17
CA GLU A 23 -22.77 13.73 -30.14
C GLU A 23 -22.97 13.08 -28.78
N LEU A 24 -24.22 12.79 -28.41
CA LEU A 24 -24.53 12.11 -27.16
C LEU A 24 -23.90 10.70 -27.13
N LEU A 25 -23.98 9.96 -28.25
CA LEU A 25 -23.39 8.63 -28.35
C LEU A 25 -21.86 8.68 -28.20
N ILE A 26 -21.19 9.59 -28.91
CA ILE A 26 -19.73 9.73 -28.86
C ILE A 26 -19.27 10.16 -27.47
N THR A 27 -19.95 11.12 -26.84
CA THR A 27 -19.62 11.57 -25.49
C THR A 27 -19.77 10.44 -24.46
N LEU A 28 -20.81 9.61 -24.55
CA LEU A 28 -20.96 8.44 -23.68
C LEU A 28 -19.86 7.40 -23.89
N VAL A 29 -19.43 7.16 -25.13
CA VAL A 29 -18.29 6.27 -25.41
C VAL A 29 -16.99 6.82 -24.82
N ILE A 30 -16.70 8.11 -24.99
CA ILE A 30 -15.51 8.75 -24.42
C ILE A 30 -15.53 8.67 -22.88
N ILE A 31 -16.67 8.98 -22.25
CA ILE A 31 -16.81 8.87 -20.78
C ILE A 31 -16.64 7.41 -20.33
N GLY A 32 -17.16 6.44 -21.07
CA GLY A 32 -17.00 5.01 -20.76
C GLY A 32 -15.53 4.56 -20.80
N ILE A 33 -14.79 4.99 -21.82
CA ILE A 33 -13.36 4.70 -21.95
C ILE A 33 -12.56 5.39 -20.84
N MET A 34 -12.82 6.69 -20.60
CA MET A 34 -12.14 7.47 -19.56
C MET A 34 -12.41 6.91 -18.15
N SER A 35 -13.67 6.55 -17.85
CA SER A 35 -14.06 5.96 -16.56
C SER A 35 -13.35 4.63 -16.30
N SER A 36 -13.17 3.81 -17.34
CA SER A 36 -12.45 2.53 -17.24
C SER A 36 -10.97 2.73 -16.83
N MET A 37 -10.31 3.78 -17.31
CA MET A 37 -8.91 4.08 -16.99
C MET A 37 -8.73 4.56 -15.54
N VAL A 38 -9.71 5.31 -15.01
CA VAL A 38 -9.72 5.75 -13.61
C VAL A 38 -9.91 4.57 -12.65
N PHE A 39 -10.76 3.60 -13.01
CA PHE A 39 -11.07 2.44 -12.15
C PHE A 39 -9.86 1.52 -11.91
N ILE A 40 -8.99 1.34 -12.92
CA ILE A 40 -7.81 0.46 -12.80
C ILE A 40 -6.79 1.00 -11.78
N ASN A 41 -6.63 2.32 -11.66
CA ASN A 41 -5.68 2.91 -10.71
C ASN A 41 -6.15 2.81 -9.26
N PHE A 42 -7.46 2.83 -9.01
CA PHE A 42 -8.01 2.84 -7.66
C PHE A 42 -7.78 1.53 -6.90
N SER A 43 -7.90 0.38 -7.59
CA SER A 43 -7.67 -0.94 -6.98
C SER A 43 -6.23 -1.07 -6.48
N THR A 44 -5.25 -0.56 -7.24
CA THR A 44 -3.83 -0.58 -6.84
C THR A 44 -3.58 0.26 -5.59
N LEU A 45 -4.15 1.47 -5.51
CA LEU A 45 -4.02 2.35 -4.34
C LEU A 45 -4.62 1.71 -3.09
N SER A 46 -5.84 1.14 -3.18
CA SER A 46 -6.47 0.46 -2.05
C SER A 46 -5.63 -0.73 -1.54
N SER A 47 -4.96 -1.45 -2.44
CA SER A 47 -4.11 -2.59 -2.08
C SER A 47 -2.81 -2.16 -1.39
N VAL A 48 -2.25 -1.01 -1.79
CA VAL A 48 -1.04 -0.43 -1.18
C VAL A 48 -1.37 0.04 0.23
N GLU A 49 -2.46 0.78 0.42
CA GLU A 49 -2.91 1.25 1.73
C GLU A 49 -3.27 0.11 2.68
N ALA A 50 -4.01 -0.90 2.20
CA ALA A 50 -4.37 -2.07 2.99
C ALA A 50 -3.12 -2.80 3.51
N ARG A 51 -2.06 -2.87 2.72
CA ARG A 51 -0.80 -3.51 3.11
C ARG A 51 -0.08 -2.76 4.22
N GLY A 52 0.08 -1.43 4.13
CA GLY A 52 0.76 -0.73 5.24
C GLY A 52 -0.07 -0.70 6.51
N LYS A 53 -1.41 -0.73 6.43
CA LYS A 53 -2.24 -1.02 7.62
C LYS A 53 -1.95 -2.40 8.21
N SER A 54 -1.68 -3.40 7.38
CA SER A 54 -1.31 -4.73 7.86
C SER A 54 0.07 -4.73 8.51
N PHE A 55 1.07 -4.07 7.91
CA PHE A 55 2.39 -3.89 8.53
C PHE A 55 2.31 -3.11 9.84
N GLN A 56 1.46 -2.08 9.88
CA GLN A 56 1.23 -1.30 11.09
C GLN A 56 0.70 -2.17 12.21
N LYS A 57 -0.33 -2.98 11.96
CA LYS A 57 -0.83 -3.94 12.95
C LYS A 57 0.24 -4.92 13.42
N THR A 58 1.07 -5.43 12.51
CA THR A 58 2.16 -6.36 12.87
C THR A 58 3.18 -5.67 13.77
N PHE A 59 3.61 -4.45 13.44
CA PHE A 59 4.63 -3.74 14.21
C PHE A 59 4.08 -3.14 15.52
N ASP A 60 2.82 -2.73 15.54
CA ASP A 60 2.10 -2.34 16.76
C ASP A 60 2.03 -3.53 17.72
N TYR A 61 1.68 -4.73 17.22
CA TYR A 61 1.66 -5.94 18.02
C TYR A 61 3.04 -6.28 18.60
N LEU A 62 4.11 -6.23 17.79
CA LEU A 62 5.47 -6.49 18.28
C LEU A 62 5.94 -5.43 19.28
N ALA A 63 5.56 -4.17 19.09
CA ALA A 63 5.86 -3.11 20.06
C ALA A 63 5.13 -3.35 21.39
N GLU A 64 3.83 -3.65 21.36
CA GLU A 64 3.02 -3.98 22.54
C GLU A 64 3.57 -5.21 23.28
N GLU A 65 3.95 -6.26 22.56
CA GLU A 65 4.54 -7.46 23.15
C GLU A 65 5.89 -7.15 23.81
N SER A 66 6.72 -6.30 23.21
CA SER A 66 8.01 -5.87 23.79
C SER A 66 7.81 -5.07 25.08
N ILE A 67 6.85 -4.14 25.10
CA ILE A 67 6.49 -3.33 26.27
C ILE A 67 5.93 -4.23 27.38
N THR A 68 5.04 -5.15 27.04
CA THR A 68 4.33 -6.00 28.01
C THR A 68 5.26 -7.03 28.64
N THR A 69 6.14 -7.64 27.84
CA THR A 69 7.07 -8.67 28.32
C THR A 69 8.34 -8.10 28.94
N GLY A 70 8.69 -6.85 28.61
CA GLY A 70 9.97 -6.24 29.01
C GLY A 70 11.16 -6.76 28.21
N ASN A 71 10.94 -7.54 27.15
CA ASN A 71 11.99 -8.11 26.31
C ASN A 71 12.16 -7.34 25.00
N ILE A 72 13.40 -7.30 24.50
CA ILE A 72 13.68 -6.76 23.17
C ILE A 72 13.23 -7.78 22.12
N ILE A 73 12.53 -7.32 21.10
CA ILE A 73 12.03 -8.16 20.01
C ILE A 73 12.72 -7.77 18.70
N GLY A 74 13.23 -8.76 17.99
CA GLY A 74 13.76 -8.59 16.64
C GLY A 74 12.79 -9.14 15.60
N TRP A 75 12.46 -8.35 14.58
CA TRP A 75 11.74 -8.80 13.39
C TRP A 75 12.72 -9.14 12.27
N TYR A 76 12.54 -10.31 11.69
CA TYR A 76 13.38 -10.90 10.65
C TYR A 76 12.51 -11.22 9.45
N ALA A 77 13.06 -11.00 8.26
CA ALA A 77 12.42 -11.38 7.02
C ALA A 77 13.44 -11.97 6.05
N ASN A 78 12.97 -12.94 5.27
CA ASN A 78 13.65 -13.44 4.09
C ASN A 78 12.68 -13.40 2.90
N ASN A 79 13.09 -13.97 1.77
CA ASN A 79 12.26 -13.92 0.58
C ASN A 79 10.88 -14.59 0.77
N ASP A 80 10.83 -15.66 1.56
CA ASP A 80 9.69 -16.57 1.69
C ASP A 80 8.84 -16.37 2.96
N SER A 81 9.35 -15.65 3.95
CA SER A 81 8.73 -15.60 5.28
C SER A 81 9.22 -14.43 6.12
N GLU A 82 8.44 -14.12 7.14
CA GLU A 82 8.84 -13.28 8.25
C GLU A 82 8.71 -14.04 9.57
N SER A 83 9.45 -13.59 10.57
CA SER A 83 9.45 -14.15 11.92
C SER A 83 9.90 -13.11 12.93
N ALA A 84 9.45 -13.27 14.18
CA ALA A 84 9.87 -12.43 15.30
C ALA A 84 10.40 -13.31 16.44
N TYR A 85 11.46 -12.84 17.08
CA TYR A 85 12.11 -13.53 18.20
C TYR A 85 12.43 -12.55 19.32
N PHE A 86 12.40 -13.01 20.58
CA PHE A 86 13.08 -12.27 21.63
C PHE A 86 14.60 -12.30 21.39
N ILE A 87 15.26 -11.16 21.56
CA ILE A 87 16.70 -11.01 21.38
C ILE A 87 17.35 -10.47 22.65
N SER A 88 18.59 -10.90 22.91
CA SER A 88 19.39 -10.33 23.99
C SER A 88 19.82 -8.89 23.67
N ILE A 89 20.36 -8.20 24.67
CA ILE A 89 20.91 -6.85 24.49
C ILE A 89 22.08 -6.81 23.50
N ASP A 90 22.75 -7.95 23.29
CA ASP A 90 23.83 -8.12 22.32
C ASP A 90 23.31 -8.44 20.90
N GLY A 91 21.99 -8.43 20.71
CA GLY A 91 21.32 -8.66 19.42
C GLY A 91 21.20 -10.13 19.02
N LEU A 92 21.51 -11.07 19.91
CA LEU A 92 21.43 -12.50 19.63
C LEU A 92 20.02 -13.03 19.88
N LYS A 93 19.50 -13.85 18.96
CA LYS A 93 18.22 -14.57 19.14
C LYS A 93 18.28 -15.40 20.43
N MET A 94 17.29 -15.26 21.30
CA MET A 94 17.13 -16.14 22.45
C MET A 94 16.64 -17.52 21.97
N MET A 95 17.08 -18.60 22.62
CA MET A 95 16.64 -19.95 22.29
C MET A 95 15.12 -20.09 22.54
N ASP A 96 14.41 -20.81 21.65
CA ASP A 96 12.97 -21.11 21.78
C ASP A 96 12.07 -19.87 22.00
N SER A 97 12.47 -18.73 21.46
CA SER A 97 11.83 -17.43 21.67
C SER A 97 10.96 -16.95 20.52
N LEU A 98 10.52 -17.86 19.65
CA LEU A 98 9.68 -17.53 18.50
C LEU A 98 8.35 -16.93 18.99
N ILE A 99 8.00 -15.78 18.44
CA ILE A 99 6.75 -15.07 18.73
C ILE A 99 5.73 -15.44 17.66
N GLU A 100 4.52 -15.78 18.08
CA GLU A 100 3.40 -16.02 17.17
C GLU A 100 2.98 -14.69 16.54
N MET A 101 3.14 -14.57 15.22
CA MET A 101 2.84 -13.33 14.51
C MET A 101 1.38 -13.28 14.04
N PRO A 102 0.71 -12.12 14.13
CA PRO A 102 -0.58 -11.93 13.50
C PRO A 102 -0.44 -12.00 11.98
N PRO A 103 -1.53 -12.28 11.23
CA PRO A 103 -1.52 -12.23 9.77
C PRO A 103 -0.99 -10.88 9.28
N SER A 104 0.08 -10.92 8.49
CA SER A 104 0.75 -9.72 8.00
C SER A 104 0.61 -9.58 6.49
N GLY A 105 0.92 -8.36 6.02
CA GLY A 105 0.98 -8.05 4.60
C GLY A 105 2.21 -8.64 3.90
N PHE A 106 3.12 -9.31 4.63
CA PHE A 106 4.37 -9.82 4.08
C PHE A 106 4.16 -10.98 3.10
N GLN A 107 3.12 -11.79 3.30
CA GLN A 107 2.78 -12.92 2.42
C GLN A 107 2.39 -12.48 0.99
N ASP A 108 1.95 -11.24 0.82
CA ASP A 108 1.69 -10.67 -0.51
C ASP A 108 2.98 -10.26 -1.24
N LEU A 109 4.13 -10.28 -0.54
CA LEU A 109 5.41 -9.75 -1.02
C LEU A 109 6.41 -10.84 -1.43
N LEU A 110 6.06 -12.12 -1.29
CA LEU A 110 7.01 -13.23 -1.46
C LEU A 110 7.74 -13.20 -2.81
N ASN A 111 7.02 -12.90 -3.90
CA ASN A 111 7.57 -12.93 -5.26
C ASN A 111 8.16 -11.59 -5.73
N TYR A 112 8.34 -10.61 -4.83
CA TYR A 112 8.85 -9.29 -5.19
C TYR A 112 10.25 -9.07 -4.64
N GLU A 113 11.09 -8.36 -5.39
CA GLU A 113 12.39 -7.93 -4.91
C GLU A 113 12.20 -6.91 -3.77
N LYS A 114 12.88 -7.16 -2.65
CA LYS A 114 12.72 -6.44 -1.40
C LYS A 114 14.07 -5.93 -0.93
N ILE A 115 14.16 -4.64 -0.64
CA ILE A 115 15.36 -3.99 -0.13
C ILE A 115 14.98 -3.27 1.16
N PHE A 116 15.60 -3.65 2.26
CA PHE A 116 15.48 -2.93 3.51
C PHE A 116 16.61 -1.90 3.63
N LYS A 117 16.27 -0.69 4.05
CA LYS A 117 17.25 0.33 4.44
C LYS A 117 17.00 0.68 5.89
N SER A 118 17.98 0.46 6.75
CA SER A 118 17.92 0.84 8.15
C SER A 118 18.01 2.36 8.32
N PHE A 119 17.62 2.86 9.50
CA PHE A 119 17.64 4.28 9.81
C PHE A 119 19.04 4.92 9.72
N ASP A 120 20.09 4.15 10.03
CA ASP A 120 21.49 4.58 9.91
C ASP A 120 22.01 4.59 8.46
N GLY A 121 21.21 4.12 7.50
CA GLY A 121 21.50 4.18 6.08
C GLY A 121 22.08 2.89 5.49
N ASN A 122 22.30 1.84 6.29
CA ASN A 122 22.71 0.54 5.76
C ASN A 122 21.59 -0.07 4.90
N ILE A 123 21.98 -0.77 3.84
CA ILE A 123 21.07 -1.36 2.85
C ILE A 123 21.25 -2.87 2.87
N TYR A 124 20.15 -3.59 2.97
CA TYR A 124 20.08 -5.03 3.03
C TYR A 124 19.10 -5.51 1.96
N GLU A 125 19.58 -6.35 1.06
CA GLU A 125 18.69 -7.10 0.17
C GLU A 125 18.05 -8.24 0.97
N ILE A 126 16.73 -8.39 0.87
CA ILE A 126 16.02 -9.47 1.54
C ILE A 126 15.98 -10.66 0.59
N ASP A 127 16.89 -11.60 0.81
CA ASP A 127 17.05 -12.84 0.05
C ASP A 127 16.83 -14.07 0.96
N ASP A 128 17.09 -15.27 0.46
CA ASP A 128 16.88 -16.52 1.23
C ASP A 128 17.85 -16.65 2.42
N GLU A 129 19.01 -15.99 2.36
CA GLU A 129 20.06 -16.04 3.38
C GLU A 129 19.91 -14.93 4.44
N SER A 130 19.11 -13.88 4.17
CA SER A 130 18.92 -12.72 5.06
C SER A 130 18.28 -13.07 6.41
N ASN A 131 17.62 -14.23 6.56
CA ASN A 131 16.96 -14.64 7.81
C ASN A 131 17.92 -14.92 8.99
N LYS A 132 19.22 -15.06 8.73
CA LYS A 132 20.07 -15.83 9.65
C LYS A 132 20.87 -15.03 10.66
N GLN A 133 21.16 -13.74 10.47
CA GLN A 133 22.22 -13.11 11.27
C GLN A 133 21.81 -11.86 12.06
N SER A 134 20.86 -11.05 11.62
CA SER A 134 20.47 -9.84 12.36
C SER A 134 19.03 -9.43 12.08
N PRO A 135 18.32 -8.87 13.07
CA PRO A 135 16.97 -8.36 12.87
C PRO A 135 17.01 -7.14 11.94
N LEU A 136 16.01 -7.03 11.07
CA LEU A 136 15.84 -5.83 10.23
C LEU A 136 15.27 -4.68 11.06
N ILE A 137 14.35 -4.98 11.97
CA ILE A 137 13.74 -4.01 12.88
C ILE A 137 13.84 -4.55 14.31
N VAL A 138 14.22 -3.67 15.23
CA VAL A 138 14.28 -3.97 16.66
C VAL A 138 13.23 -3.13 17.39
N PHE A 139 12.45 -3.79 18.24
CA PHE A 139 11.46 -3.20 19.13
C PHE A 139 11.98 -3.24 20.56
N TYR A 140 11.96 -2.09 21.22
CA TYR A 140 12.46 -1.93 22.57
C TYR A 140 11.30 -1.84 23.58
N PRO A 141 11.48 -2.34 24.81
CA PRO A 141 10.47 -2.23 25.87
C PRO A 141 10.09 -0.79 26.26
N SER A 142 10.88 0.20 25.84
CA SER A 142 10.57 1.62 25.97
C SER A 142 9.42 2.09 25.07
N GLY A 143 9.02 1.27 24.09
CA GLY A 143 8.07 1.63 23.04
C GLY A 143 8.70 2.28 21.80
N GLU A 144 10.02 2.46 21.80
CA GLU A 144 10.76 2.89 20.60
C GLU A 144 11.06 1.69 19.69
N ASN A 145 11.28 1.97 18.40
CA ASN A 145 11.81 0.98 17.46
C ASN A 145 13.00 1.55 16.66
N SER A 146 13.78 0.67 16.05
CA SER A 146 14.98 1.05 15.26
C SER A 146 14.67 1.87 14.01
N GLY A 147 13.45 1.74 13.47
CA GLY A 147 12.99 2.37 12.23
C GLY A 147 13.68 1.82 10.98
N GLY A 148 13.32 2.36 9.83
CA GLY A 148 13.88 2.01 8.53
C GLY A 148 12.90 2.23 7.38
N SER A 149 13.23 1.71 6.21
CA SER A 149 12.33 1.70 5.06
C SER A 149 12.44 0.39 4.30
N LEU A 150 11.31 -0.23 3.99
CA LEU A 150 11.21 -1.41 3.15
C LEU A 150 10.77 -1.00 1.74
N LYS A 151 11.67 -1.15 0.77
CA LYS A 151 11.41 -0.93 -0.64
C LYS A 151 11.05 -2.23 -1.32
N ILE A 152 9.95 -2.24 -2.04
CA ILE A 152 9.42 -3.39 -2.77
C ILE A 152 9.34 -2.99 -4.24
N LYS A 153 10.12 -3.66 -5.09
CA LYS A 153 10.08 -3.41 -6.53
C LYS A 153 9.01 -4.29 -7.16
N ARG A 154 8.07 -3.65 -7.86
CA ARG A 154 7.08 -4.32 -8.71
C ARG A 154 7.39 -4.03 -10.17
N GLN A 155 6.64 -4.64 -11.09
CA GLN A 155 6.81 -4.46 -12.53
C GLN A 155 6.58 -3.00 -12.95
N ASP A 156 5.53 -2.37 -12.42
CA ASP A 156 5.09 -1.04 -12.91
C ASP A 156 5.38 0.12 -11.94
N PHE A 157 5.76 -0.18 -10.70
CA PHE A 157 6.05 0.83 -9.68
C PHE A 157 6.94 0.29 -8.56
N VAL A 158 7.48 1.20 -7.76
CA VAL A 158 8.19 0.91 -6.50
C VAL A 158 7.30 1.33 -5.33
N GLN A 159 7.09 0.42 -4.39
CA GLN A 159 6.42 0.72 -3.14
C GLN A 159 7.46 0.88 -2.04
N ILE A 160 7.38 1.94 -1.25
CA ILE A 160 8.27 2.19 -0.11
C ILE A 160 7.41 2.26 1.14
N ILE A 161 7.74 1.45 2.14
CA ILE A 161 7.11 1.46 3.46
C ILE A 161 8.13 2.07 4.41
N HIS A 162 7.88 3.30 4.87
CA HIS A 162 8.69 4.01 5.85
C HIS A 162 8.22 3.65 7.25
N ILE A 163 9.17 3.30 8.12
CA ILE A 163 8.92 2.89 9.49
C ILE A 163 9.62 3.90 10.40
N GLY A 164 8.84 4.77 11.02
CA GLY A 164 9.33 5.77 11.97
C GLY A 164 9.66 5.14 13.32
N LYS A 165 10.67 5.69 14.01
CA LYS A 165 11.05 5.27 15.38
C LYS A 165 9.94 5.45 16.42
N ASN A 166 8.96 6.29 16.10
CA ASN A 166 7.74 6.54 16.87
C ASN A 166 6.61 5.53 16.59
N GLY A 167 6.87 4.49 15.78
CA GLY A 167 5.88 3.49 15.38
C GLY A 167 4.97 3.92 14.23
N VAL A 168 5.07 5.16 13.75
CA VAL A 168 4.26 5.61 12.61
C VAL A 168 4.81 4.98 11.34
N ILE A 169 3.93 4.30 10.60
CA ILE A 169 4.22 3.72 9.29
C ILE A 169 3.60 4.59 8.20
N GLU A 170 4.42 5.02 7.26
CA GLU A 170 3.99 5.75 6.08
C GLU A 170 4.27 4.92 4.83
N ILE A 171 3.35 4.93 3.86
CA ILE A 171 3.53 4.22 2.60
C ILE A 171 3.60 5.23 1.48
N GLU A 172 4.60 5.07 0.64
CA GLU A 172 4.81 5.86 -0.56
C GLU A 172 4.78 4.94 -1.77
N LYS A 173 4.07 5.38 -2.82
CA LYS A 173 4.13 4.78 -4.15
C LYS A 173 4.97 5.70 -5.03
N ALA A 174 6.08 5.19 -5.54
CA ALA A 174 6.90 5.87 -6.53
C ALA A 174 6.77 5.15 -7.87
N GLU A 175 6.47 5.90 -8.94
CA GLU A 175 6.58 5.38 -10.30
C GLU A 175 8.06 5.33 -10.73
N TYR A 176 8.38 4.46 -11.69
CA TYR A 176 9.74 4.37 -12.23
C TYR A 176 10.13 5.58 -13.07
#